data_AF-A0A662HUT4-F1
#
_entry.id   AF-A0A662HUT4-F1
#
_cell.length_a   1.000
_cell.length_b   1.000
_cell.length_c   1.000
_cell.angle_alpha   90.00
_cell.angle_beta   90.00
_cell.angle_gamma   90.00
#
_symmetry.space_group_name_H-M   'P 1'
#
loop_
_entity.id
_entity.type
_entity.pdbx_description
1 polymer ?
#
loop_
_entity_poly.entity_id
_entity_poly.type
_entity_poly.pdbx_seq_one_letter_code
_entity_poly.pdbx_strand_id
1 'polypeptide(L)'
;MLDTVLDVLHRKRKHVLEKIGKLSREALEIALEHEPLPKPVYTSLFAVDGSMNLREYKNFIVYAVDAETLGLIDRKIRVINRLADVDVLIPYWLPRERVRLYMSILEMRAALEALKEKEAEYVFMDGSLTSEIIRPIGYRPRNFGVERLIEHYRPMLENAAVRSEPEIASKRIIERKAEMNEHPGLLNELSLFLEYVEHLASVRELLFKYKYRVVGVAKRSQSNFLFNLPYPDIAILEEKMKEAGYVVAAEP
;
A
#
# COMPACT_ATOMS: atom_id res chain seq x y z
N MET A 1 -20.10 -12.13 -28.50
CA MET A 1 -19.73 -12.22 -27.07
C MET A 1 -20.38 -11.12 -26.24
N LEU A 2 -20.37 -9.86 -26.70
CA LEU A 2 -21.09 -8.77 -26.05
C LEU A 2 -22.62 -8.96 -26.06
N ASP A 3 -23.18 -9.39 -27.20
CA ASP A 3 -24.65 -9.55 -27.36
C ASP A 3 -25.21 -10.56 -26.35
N THR A 4 -24.56 -11.71 -26.20
CA THR A 4 -24.93 -12.72 -25.22
C THR A 4 -24.87 -12.19 -23.78
N VAL A 5 -23.89 -11.34 -23.45
CA VAL A 5 -23.79 -10.71 -22.13
C VAL A 5 -24.95 -9.73 -21.90
N LEU A 6 -25.27 -8.91 -22.90
CA LEU A 6 -26.38 -7.95 -22.85
C LEU A 6 -27.74 -8.66 -22.75
N ASP A 7 -27.94 -9.75 -23.49
CA ASP A 7 -29.16 -10.56 -23.42
C ASP A 7 -29.34 -11.22 -22.04
N VAL A 8 -28.25 -11.71 -21.44
CA VAL A 8 -28.28 -12.24 -20.07
C VAL A 8 -28.58 -11.13 -19.06
N LEU A 9 -27.97 -9.96 -19.21
CA LEU A 9 -28.24 -8.81 -18.34
C LEU A 9 -29.68 -8.34 -18.47
N HIS A 10 -30.23 -8.28 -19.69
CA HIS A 10 -31.61 -7.90 -19.92
C HIS A 10 -32.57 -8.87 -19.22
N ARG A 11 -32.36 -10.19 -19.37
CA ARG A 11 -33.14 -11.22 -18.68
C ARG A 11 -33.02 -11.14 -17.16
N LYS A 12 -31.83 -10.81 -16.63
CA LYS A 12 -31.57 -10.70 -15.18
C LYS A 12 -31.81 -9.30 -14.60
N ARG A 13 -32.20 -8.30 -15.41
CA ARG A 13 -32.23 -6.88 -15.02
C ARG A 13 -33.00 -6.64 -13.73
N LYS A 14 -34.21 -7.20 -13.64
CA LYS A 14 -35.08 -7.05 -12.45
C LYS A 14 -34.39 -7.61 -11.20
N HIS A 15 -33.88 -8.84 -11.27
CA HIS A 15 -33.16 -9.49 -10.16
C HIS A 15 -31.91 -8.70 -9.73
N VAL A 16 -31.15 -8.15 -10.67
CA VAL A 16 -29.98 -7.32 -10.38
C VAL A 16 -30.38 -6.02 -9.69
N LEU A 17 -31.42 -5.33 -10.19
CA LEU A 17 -31.91 -4.09 -9.59
C LEU A 17 -32.51 -4.32 -8.19
N GLU A 18 -33.22 -5.43 -7.98
CA GLU A 18 -33.73 -5.81 -6.65
C GLU A 18 -32.59 -6.06 -5.66
N LYS A 19 -31.52 -6.73 -6.09
CA LYS A 19 -30.31 -6.92 -5.26
C LYS A 19 -29.65 -5.59 -4.91
N ILE A 20 -29.46 -4.70 -5.89
CA ILE A 20 -28.89 -3.37 -5.65
C ILE A 20 -29.76 -2.58 -4.65
N GLY A 21 -31.07 -2.52 -4.90
CA GLY A 21 -32.00 -1.78 -4.04
C GLY A 21 -32.17 -2.37 -2.63
N LYS A 22 -31.92 -3.68 -2.43
CA LYS A 22 -31.84 -4.27 -1.10
C LYS A 22 -30.61 -3.77 -0.34
N LEU A 23 -29.43 -3.83 -0.98
CA LEU A 23 -28.17 -3.40 -0.37
C LEU A 23 -28.19 -1.91 0.02
N SER A 24 -28.74 -1.03 -0.83
CA SER A 24 -28.85 0.40 -0.52
C SER A 24 -29.82 0.70 0.63
N ARG A 25 -30.93 -0.04 0.76
CA ARG A 25 -31.89 0.19 1.84
C ARG A 25 -31.34 -0.20 3.20
N GLU A 26 -30.62 -1.33 3.28
CA GLU A 26 -29.97 -1.75 4.52
C GLU A 26 -29.00 -0.67 5.04
N ALA A 27 -28.26 0.01 4.15
CA ALA A 27 -27.38 1.11 4.53
C ALA A 27 -28.16 2.33 5.08
N LEU A 28 -29.34 2.61 4.53
CA LEU A 28 -30.20 3.71 4.96
C LEU A 28 -30.89 3.50 6.33
N GLU A 29 -30.97 2.28 6.83
CA GLU A 29 -31.59 2.00 8.13
C GLU A 29 -30.62 2.18 9.31
N ILE A 30 -29.33 2.36 9.04
CA ILE A 30 -28.30 2.52 10.06
C ILE A 30 -28.41 3.89 10.73
N ALA A 31 -28.56 3.89 12.06
CA ALA A 31 -28.39 5.08 12.88
C ALA A 31 -26.90 5.40 12.98
N LEU A 32 -26.54 6.66 12.69
CA LEU A 32 -25.16 7.12 12.70
C LEU A 32 -25.06 8.35 13.60
N GLU A 33 -24.32 8.22 14.69
CA GLU A 33 -23.83 9.34 15.48
C GLU A 33 -22.43 9.70 14.98
N HIS A 34 -22.16 10.99 14.79
CA HIS A 34 -20.86 11.48 14.37
C HIS A 34 -20.49 12.73 15.17
N GLU A 35 -19.19 12.93 15.33
CA GLU A 35 -18.64 14.10 16.00
C GLU A 35 -18.29 15.18 14.98
N PRO A 36 -18.45 16.48 15.32
CA PRO A 36 -17.98 17.56 14.46
C PRO A 36 -16.45 17.59 14.44
N LEU A 37 -15.87 18.18 13.38
CA LEU A 37 -14.42 18.34 13.32
C LEU A 37 -13.90 19.21 14.48
N PRO A 38 -12.77 18.83 15.10
CA PRO A 38 -12.14 19.63 16.14
C PRO A 38 -11.57 20.93 15.56
N LYS A 39 -11.26 21.89 16.44
CA LYS A 39 -10.58 23.14 16.02
C LYS A 39 -9.22 22.81 15.37
N PRO A 40 -8.91 23.38 14.19
CA PRO A 40 -7.62 23.14 13.53
C PRO A 40 -6.44 23.54 14.42
N VAL A 41 -5.40 22.70 14.43
CA VAL A 41 -4.12 22.97 15.09
C VAL A 41 -3.06 23.15 14.00
N TYR A 42 -2.21 24.16 14.15
CA TYR A 42 -1.09 24.38 13.24
C TYR A 42 0.07 23.45 13.60
N THR A 43 0.51 22.65 12.64
CA THR A 43 1.61 21.69 12.80
C THR A 43 2.38 21.57 11.48
N SER A 44 3.60 21.02 11.53
CA SER A 44 4.34 20.62 10.33
C SER A 44 3.89 19.22 9.90
N LEU A 45 3.28 19.17 8.72
CA LEU A 45 2.70 17.95 8.16
C LEU A 45 3.35 17.65 6.84
N PHE A 46 3.88 16.44 6.72
CA PHE A 46 4.40 15.92 5.46
C PHE A 46 3.45 14.86 4.93
N ALA A 47 3.33 14.77 3.61
CA ALA A 47 2.52 13.79 2.92
C ALA A 47 3.37 13.05 1.88
N VAL A 48 3.20 11.74 1.82
CA VAL A 48 3.93 10.84 0.92
C VAL A 48 2.95 10.13 0.02
N ASP A 49 3.25 10.12 -1.26
CA ASP A 49 2.54 9.37 -2.28
C ASP A 49 3.56 8.79 -3.26
N GLY A 50 3.19 7.69 -3.91
CA GLY A 50 4.02 6.95 -4.83
C GLY A 50 3.28 6.57 -6.09
N SER A 51 4.04 6.44 -7.17
CA SER A 51 3.51 6.07 -8.47
C SER A 51 4.29 4.92 -9.06
N MET A 52 3.61 4.10 -9.86
CA MET A 52 4.24 3.00 -10.57
C MET A 52 3.69 2.89 -11.99
N ASN A 53 4.57 2.52 -12.91
CA ASN A 53 4.21 2.11 -14.24
C ASN A 53 5.08 0.93 -14.69
N LEU A 54 4.54 0.08 -15.55
CA LEU A 54 5.31 -1.00 -16.16
C LEU A 54 4.77 -1.36 -17.53
N ARG A 55 5.68 -1.81 -18.39
CA ARG A 55 5.38 -2.31 -19.73
C ARG A 55 5.97 -3.70 -19.92
N GLU A 56 5.09 -4.63 -20.23
CA GLU A 56 5.38 -6.03 -20.46
C GLU A 56 5.76 -6.28 -21.93
N TYR A 57 6.94 -6.88 -22.14
CA TYR A 57 7.39 -7.41 -23.43
C TYR A 57 7.48 -8.93 -23.35
N LYS A 58 7.75 -9.61 -24.47
CA LYS A 58 7.80 -11.09 -24.49
C LYS A 58 8.86 -11.70 -23.55
N ASN A 59 9.96 -11.00 -23.33
CA ASN A 59 11.14 -11.51 -22.63
C ASN A 59 11.61 -10.61 -21.48
N PHE A 60 11.03 -9.44 -21.28
CA PHE A 60 11.38 -8.52 -20.20
C PHE A 60 10.21 -7.60 -19.84
N ILE A 61 10.27 -7.01 -18.66
CA ILE A 61 9.36 -5.94 -18.22
C ILE A 61 10.20 -4.72 -17.94
N VAL A 62 9.86 -3.57 -18.52
CA VAL A 62 10.43 -2.28 -18.09
C VAL A 62 9.47 -1.68 -17.09
N TYR A 63 9.97 -1.20 -15.96
CA TYR A 63 9.17 -0.48 -14.98
C TYR A 63 9.77 0.88 -14.63
N ALA A 64 8.94 1.74 -14.07
CA ALA A 64 9.33 2.96 -13.40
C ALA A 64 8.49 3.09 -12.14
N VAL A 65 9.14 3.40 -11.01
CA VAL A 65 8.49 3.71 -9.75
C VAL A 65 9.07 4.99 -9.18
N ASP A 66 8.25 5.72 -8.45
CA ASP A 66 8.66 6.90 -7.71
C ASP A 66 7.89 7.03 -6.40
N ALA A 67 8.46 7.81 -5.48
CA ALA A 67 7.80 8.31 -4.29
C ALA A 67 8.24 9.76 -4.03
N GLU A 68 7.29 10.62 -3.66
CA GLU A 68 7.54 12.03 -3.36
C GLU A 68 6.98 12.39 -1.99
N THR A 69 7.78 13.12 -1.20
CA THR A 69 7.30 13.74 0.04
C THR A 69 7.13 15.23 -0.15
N LEU A 70 5.92 15.72 0.13
CA LEU A 70 5.60 17.14 0.21
C LEU A 70 5.39 17.56 1.65
N GLY A 71 5.97 18.68 2.06
CA GLY A 71 5.84 19.23 3.41
C GLY A 71 5.11 20.57 3.43
N LEU A 72 4.20 20.73 4.38
CA LEU A 72 3.60 22.03 4.72
C LEU A 72 4.44 22.68 5.83
N ILE A 73 5.32 23.60 5.43
CA ILE A 73 6.21 24.36 6.33
C ILE A 73 5.91 25.85 6.15
N ASP A 74 5.63 26.55 7.24
CA ASP A 74 5.30 27.98 7.23
C ASP A 74 4.19 28.35 6.22
N ARG A 75 3.14 27.52 6.15
CA ARG A 75 2.00 27.66 5.21
C ARG A 75 2.40 27.57 3.72
N LYS A 76 3.57 27.03 3.41
CA LYS A 76 4.02 26.79 2.04
C LYS A 76 4.25 25.29 1.85
N ILE A 77 3.78 24.79 0.71
CA ILE A 77 4.08 23.43 0.27
C ILE A 77 5.49 23.44 -0.32
N ARG A 78 6.32 22.52 0.12
CA ARG A 78 7.69 22.32 -0.38
C ARG A 78 7.93 20.84 -0.67
N VAL A 79 8.76 20.57 -1.66
CA VAL A 79 9.29 19.22 -1.90
C VAL A 79 10.37 18.96 -0.86
N ILE A 80 10.22 17.86 -0.11
CA ILE A 80 11.18 17.45 0.93
C ILE A 80 12.19 16.47 0.34
N ASN A 81 11.69 15.39 -0.27
CA ASN A 81 12.52 14.41 -0.98
C ASN A 81 11.76 13.77 -2.14
N ARG A 82 12.53 13.13 -3.02
CA ARG A 82 12.05 12.33 -4.15
C ARG A 82 12.93 11.10 -4.28
N LEU A 83 12.30 9.94 -4.38
CA LEU A 83 12.96 8.68 -4.65
C LEU A 83 12.37 8.12 -5.94
N ALA A 84 13.21 7.49 -6.77
CA ALA A 84 12.76 6.86 -8.00
C ALA A 84 13.67 5.69 -8.38
N ASP A 85 13.10 4.72 -9.08
CA ASP A 85 13.83 3.61 -9.67
C ASP A 85 13.21 3.25 -11.03
N VAL A 86 14.07 3.06 -12.04
CA VAL A 86 13.67 2.74 -13.42
C VAL A 86 14.59 1.64 -13.91
N ASP A 87 14.03 0.46 -14.17
CA ASP A 87 14.84 -0.68 -14.60
C ASP A 87 14.00 -1.75 -15.33
N VAL A 88 14.66 -2.86 -15.65
CA VAL A 88 14.06 -4.10 -16.12
C VAL A 88 13.79 -5.03 -14.94
N LEU A 89 12.56 -5.53 -14.83
CA LEU A 89 12.21 -6.48 -13.77
C LEU A 89 12.75 -7.88 -14.10
N ILE A 90 13.62 -8.38 -13.22
CA ILE A 90 14.13 -9.76 -13.27
C ILE A 90 13.82 -10.44 -11.93
N PRO A 91 13.34 -11.70 -11.92
CA PRO A 91 12.83 -12.47 -13.06
C PRO A 91 11.44 -12.00 -13.55
N TYR A 92 11.02 -12.46 -14.74
CA TYR A 92 9.68 -12.24 -15.28
C TYR A 92 8.64 -13.07 -14.51
N TRP A 93 8.22 -12.59 -13.34
CA TRP A 93 7.23 -13.26 -12.52
C TRP A 93 6.47 -12.25 -11.65
N LEU A 94 5.14 -12.32 -11.67
CA LEU A 94 4.23 -11.44 -10.92
C LEU A 94 4.59 -9.94 -11.00
N PRO A 95 4.77 -9.38 -12.22
CA PRO A 95 5.37 -8.06 -12.39
C PRO A 95 4.64 -6.93 -11.65
N ARG A 96 3.32 -6.93 -11.69
CA ARG A 96 2.50 -5.90 -11.03
C ARG A 96 2.62 -5.93 -9.51
N GLU A 97 2.80 -7.10 -8.92
CA GLU A 97 2.91 -7.25 -7.46
C GLU A 97 4.29 -6.81 -6.99
N ARG A 98 5.34 -7.23 -7.68
CA ARG A 98 6.73 -6.88 -7.37
C ARG A 98 7.01 -5.38 -7.55
N VAL A 99 6.61 -4.81 -8.69
CA VAL A 99 6.77 -3.37 -8.93
C VAL A 99 5.93 -2.53 -7.94
N ARG A 100 4.80 -3.05 -7.47
CA ARG A 100 4.04 -2.40 -6.41
C ARG A 100 4.78 -2.44 -5.06
N LEU A 101 5.47 -3.54 -4.74
CA LEU A 101 6.33 -3.59 -3.55
C LEU A 101 7.48 -2.59 -3.67
N TYR A 102 8.09 -2.43 -4.85
CA TYR A 102 9.11 -1.41 -5.08
C TYR A 102 8.59 -0.01 -4.76
N MET A 103 7.43 0.36 -5.29
CA MET A 103 6.78 1.64 -4.99
C MET A 103 6.52 1.80 -3.49
N SER A 104 5.90 0.81 -2.84
CA SER A 104 5.62 0.86 -1.40
C SER A 104 6.90 0.96 -0.54
N ILE A 105 7.98 0.28 -0.92
CA ILE A 105 9.29 0.41 -0.27
C ILE A 105 9.80 1.86 -0.38
N LEU A 106 9.71 2.48 -1.55
CA LEU A 106 10.12 3.86 -1.74
C LEU A 106 9.26 4.85 -0.93
N GLU A 107 7.94 4.66 -0.87
CA GLU A 107 7.04 5.47 -0.04
C GLU A 107 7.46 5.40 1.45
N MET A 108 7.66 4.18 1.97
CA MET A 108 8.07 4.01 3.37
C MET A 108 9.43 4.66 3.65
N ARG A 109 10.37 4.59 2.71
CA ARG A 109 11.71 5.19 2.87
C ARG A 109 11.67 6.70 2.79
N ALA A 110 10.89 7.25 1.86
CA ALA A 110 10.66 8.69 1.74
C ALA A 110 10.08 9.25 3.05
N ALA A 111 9.08 8.56 3.62
CA ALA A 111 8.51 8.86 4.94
C ALA A 111 9.54 8.79 6.08
N LEU A 112 10.35 7.73 6.12
CA LEU A 112 11.38 7.53 7.15
C LEU A 112 12.45 8.62 7.11
N GLU A 113 12.88 9.02 5.92
CA GLU A 113 13.83 10.12 5.71
C GLU A 113 13.24 11.45 6.18
N ALA A 114 12.00 11.76 5.77
CA ALA A 114 11.27 12.95 6.20
C ALA A 114 11.13 13.05 7.74
N LEU A 115 10.85 11.94 8.41
CA LEU A 115 10.72 11.90 9.88
C LEU A 115 12.06 12.00 10.61
N LYS A 116 13.18 11.58 9.98
CA LYS A 116 14.54 11.68 10.54
C LYS A 116 15.03 13.12 10.64
N GLU A 117 14.70 13.97 9.66
CA GLU A 117 15.13 15.37 9.62
C GLU A 117 14.47 16.25 10.70
N LYS A 118 13.55 15.68 11.51
CA LYS A 118 12.84 16.33 12.63
C LYS A 118 12.01 17.55 12.24
N GLU A 119 11.77 17.78 10.95
CA GLU A 119 10.93 18.89 10.48
C GLU A 119 9.45 18.57 10.54
N ALA A 120 9.03 17.33 10.26
CA ALA A 120 7.62 16.92 10.31
C ALA A 120 7.20 16.49 11.71
N GLU A 121 6.08 16.98 12.23
CA GLU A 121 5.44 16.37 13.41
C GLU A 121 4.72 15.09 13.01
N TYR A 122 4.00 15.12 11.87
CA TYR A 122 3.25 14.00 11.30
C TYR A 122 3.63 13.74 9.85
N VAL A 123 3.61 12.46 9.46
CA VAL A 123 3.63 12.00 8.07
C VAL A 123 2.30 11.35 7.72
N PHE A 124 1.75 11.76 6.59
CA PHE A 124 0.52 11.26 6.01
C PHE A 124 0.89 10.36 4.84
N MET A 125 0.41 9.12 4.86
CA MET A 125 0.61 8.14 3.81
C MET A 125 -0.68 8.02 2.99
N ASP A 126 -0.59 8.02 1.65
CA ASP A 126 -1.76 7.67 0.82
C ASP A 126 -2.03 6.16 0.94
N GLY A 127 -3.20 5.82 1.50
CA GLY A 127 -3.61 4.45 1.76
C GLY A 127 -3.72 4.08 3.23
N SER A 128 -4.18 2.84 3.46
CA SER A 128 -4.40 2.32 4.81
C SER A 128 -3.13 1.65 5.33
N LEU A 129 -2.70 2.01 6.54
CA LEU A 129 -1.58 1.32 7.23
C LEU A 129 -1.87 -0.18 7.39
N THR A 130 -3.14 -0.53 7.64
CA THR A 130 -3.58 -1.93 7.68
C THR A 130 -3.35 -2.63 6.35
N SER A 131 -3.63 -1.97 5.23
CA SER A 131 -3.37 -2.55 3.90
C SER A 131 -1.87 -2.71 3.60
N GLU A 132 -1.02 -1.88 4.20
CA GLU A 132 0.43 -2.01 4.06
C GLU A 132 1.01 -3.19 4.86
N ILE A 133 0.37 -3.59 5.96
CA ILE A 133 0.77 -4.75 6.79
C ILE A 133 0.10 -6.04 6.31
N ILE A 134 -1.22 -5.99 6.07
CA ILE A 134 -2.06 -7.17 5.94
C ILE A 134 -1.99 -7.79 4.55
N ARG A 135 -1.45 -7.10 3.51
CA ARG A 135 -1.33 -7.66 2.15
C ARG A 135 -0.70 -9.06 2.21
N PRO A 136 -1.49 -10.14 2.18
CA PRO A 136 -0.92 -11.45 2.31
C PRO A 136 -0.24 -11.67 0.97
N ILE A 137 1.06 -11.95 0.97
CA ILE A 137 1.58 -12.66 -0.18
C ILE A 137 0.77 -13.97 -0.20
N GLY A 138 -0.07 -14.16 -1.22
CA GLY A 138 -0.87 -15.37 -1.41
C GLY A 138 -0.03 -16.64 -1.65
N TYR A 139 1.29 -16.51 -1.51
CA TYR A 139 2.31 -17.51 -1.71
C TYR A 139 2.99 -17.74 -0.36
N ARG A 140 2.95 -18.98 0.13
CA ARG A 140 3.87 -19.44 1.18
C ARG A 140 5.10 -20.05 0.50
N PRO A 141 6.31 -19.90 1.08
CA PRO A 141 7.49 -20.57 0.58
C PRO A 141 7.18 -22.07 0.51
N ARG A 142 7.14 -22.65 -0.68
CA ARG A 142 6.93 -24.10 -0.85
C ARG A 142 8.22 -24.88 -0.68
N ASN A 143 9.35 -24.19 -0.57
CA ASN A 143 10.67 -24.78 -0.53
C ASN A 143 11.45 -24.31 0.70
N PHE A 144 11.86 -25.25 1.56
CA PHE A 144 12.73 -25.00 2.73
C PHE A 144 14.05 -24.27 2.38
N GLY A 145 14.52 -24.36 1.13
CA GLY A 145 15.68 -23.59 0.67
C GLY A 145 15.42 -22.08 0.60
N VAL A 146 14.19 -21.66 0.30
CA VAL A 146 13.81 -20.24 0.21
C VAL A 146 13.79 -19.61 1.61
N GLU A 147 13.27 -20.30 2.62
CA GLU A 147 13.25 -19.82 4.01
C GLU A 147 14.66 -19.51 4.52
N ARG A 148 15.62 -20.42 4.30
CA ARG A 148 17.02 -20.19 4.72
C ARG A 148 17.66 -18.99 4.01
N LEU A 149 17.35 -18.79 2.73
CA LEU A 149 17.86 -17.64 1.98
C LEU A 149 17.23 -16.33 2.47
N ILE A 150 15.93 -16.34 2.79
CA ILE A 150 15.25 -15.20 3.40
C ILE A 150 15.93 -14.83 4.72
N GLU A 151 16.14 -15.80 5.62
CA GLU A 151 16.82 -15.56 6.90
C GLU A 151 18.25 -15.03 6.72
N HIS A 152 18.97 -15.53 5.71
CA HIS A 152 20.31 -15.07 5.39
C HIS A 152 20.34 -13.59 4.98
N TYR A 153 19.39 -13.13 4.15
CA TYR A 153 19.34 -11.76 3.65
C TYR A 153 18.57 -10.79 4.54
N ARG A 154 17.71 -11.28 5.44
CA ARG A 154 16.90 -10.47 6.35
C ARG A 154 17.71 -9.34 7.03
N PRO A 155 18.89 -9.60 7.67
CA PRO A 155 19.64 -8.53 8.32
C PRO A 155 20.06 -7.41 7.36
N MET A 156 20.37 -7.72 6.10
CA MET A 156 20.74 -6.72 5.11
C MET A 156 19.55 -5.84 4.74
N LEU A 157 18.37 -6.44 4.52
CA LEU A 157 17.14 -5.73 4.18
C LEU A 157 16.65 -4.84 5.34
N GLU A 158 16.75 -5.35 6.56
CA GLU A 158 16.42 -4.56 7.76
C GLU A 158 17.36 -3.37 7.94
N ASN A 159 18.66 -3.56 7.71
CA ASN A 159 19.61 -2.45 7.76
C ASN A 159 19.36 -1.39 6.68
N ALA A 160 18.96 -1.81 5.47
CA ALA A 160 18.59 -0.87 4.40
C ALA A 160 17.39 -0.01 4.79
N ALA A 161 16.37 -0.59 5.43
CA ALA A 161 15.22 0.13 5.97
C ALA A 161 15.63 1.13 7.07
N VAL A 162 16.44 0.70 8.06
CA VAL A 162 16.94 1.56 9.15
C VAL A 162 17.71 2.76 8.60
N ARG A 163 18.52 2.54 7.55
CA ARG A 163 19.31 3.58 6.91
C ARG A 163 18.52 4.46 5.96
N SER A 164 17.30 4.05 5.58
CA SER A 164 16.53 4.70 4.50
C SER A 164 17.35 4.76 3.21
N GLU A 165 17.97 3.64 2.82
CA GLU A 165 18.74 3.59 1.58
C GLU A 165 17.85 3.99 0.39
N PRO A 166 18.32 4.80 -0.57
CA PRO A 166 17.50 5.22 -1.70
C PRO A 166 17.23 4.07 -2.69
N GLU A 167 18.15 3.11 -2.80
CA GLU A 167 18.06 1.96 -3.71
C GLU A 167 17.39 0.74 -3.08
N ILE A 168 16.58 0.01 -3.83
CA ILE A 168 15.87 -1.18 -3.35
C ILE A 168 16.86 -2.33 -3.15
N ALA A 169 17.06 -2.78 -1.91
CA ALA A 169 18.14 -3.70 -1.55
C ALA A 169 17.85 -5.13 -2.04
N SER A 170 16.59 -5.56 -1.95
CA SER A 170 16.12 -6.86 -2.46
C SER A 170 16.34 -6.99 -3.96
N LYS A 171 16.02 -5.96 -4.75
CA LYS A 171 16.29 -5.88 -6.20
C LYS A 171 17.76 -6.19 -6.50
N ARG A 172 18.70 -5.49 -5.86
CA ARG A 172 20.15 -5.70 -6.04
C ARG A 172 20.58 -7.14 -5.73
N ILE A 173 20.00 -7.75 -4.68
CA ILE A 173 20.28 -9.14 -4.32
C ILE A 173 19.76 -10.10 -5.41
N ILE A 174 18.55 -9.86 -5.91
CA ILE A 174 17.91 -10.68 -6.94
C ILE A 174 18.68 -10.61 -8.26
N GLU A 175 19.07 -9.42 -8.68
CA GLU A 175 19.84 -9.19 -9.92
C GLU A 175 21.18 -9.91 -9.87
N ARG A 176 21.93 -9.74 -8.78
CA ARG A 176 23.21 -10.45 -8.58
C ARG A 176 23.03 -11.97 -8.66
N LYS A 177 21.97 -12.51 -8.09
CA LYS A 177 21.67 -13.95 -8.16
C LYS A 177 21.32 -14.40 -9.57
N ALA A 178 20.57 -13.59 -10.30
CA ALA A 178 20.23 -13.86 -11.69
C ALA A 178 21.49 -13.91 -12.57
N GLU A 179 22.39 -12.93 -12.40
CA GLU A 179 23.67 -12.86 -13.11
C GLU A 179 24.58 -14.05 -12.83
N MET A 180 24.64 -14.47 -11.56
CA MET A 180 25.45 -15.63 -11.13
C MET A 180 24.78 -16.98 -11.43
N ASN A 181 23.55 -16.97 -11.95
CA ASN A 181 22.72 -18.16 -12.16
C ASN A 181 22.60 -19.03 -10.89
N GLU A 182 22.52 -18.39 -9.73
CA GLU A 182 22.40 -19.06 -8.44
C GLU A 182 20.96 -19.47 -8.17
N HIS A 183 20.72 -20.77 -7.99
CA HIS A 183 19.39 -21.32 -7.68
C HIS A 183 18.28 -20.86 -8.65
N PRO A 184 18.43 -21.04 -9.98
CA PRO A 184 17.52 -20.45 -10.97
C PRO A 184 16.06 -20.89 -10.81
N GLY A 185 15.83 -22.13 -10.34
CA GLY A 185 14.48 -22.64 -10.07
C GLY A 185 13.76 -22.00 -8.88
N LEU A 186 14.47 -21.25 -8.04
CA LEU A 186 13.92 -20.58 -6.85
C LEU A 186 13.79 -19.06 -7.02
N LEU A 187 14.37 -18.49 -8.08
CA LEU A 187 14.53 -17.05 -8.21
C LEU A 187 13.19 -16.30 -8.17
N ASN A 188 12.16 -16.84 -8.82
CA ASN A 188 10.80 -16.26 -8.80
C ASN A 188 10.26 -16.11 -7.37
N GLU A 189 10.19 -17.22 -6.65
CA GLU A 189 9.65 -17.28 -5.30
C GLU A 189 10.49 -16.44 -4.35
N LEU A 190 11.81 -16.58 -4.40
CA LEU A 190 12.75 -15.81 -3.59
C LEU A 190 12.58 -14.31 -3.79
N SER A 191 12.37 -13.86 -5.03
CA SER A 191 12.27 -12.43 -5.36
C SER A 191 11.13 -11.75 -4.60
N LEU A 192 9.92 -12.30 -4.72
CA LEU A 192 8.73 -11.75 -4.07
C LEU A 192 8.88 -11.72 -2.53
N PHE A 193 9.48 -12.77 -1.96
CA PHE A 193 9.68 -12.81 -0.51
C PHE A 193 10.73 -11.82 -0.02
N LEU A 194 11.86 -11.67 -0.71
CA LEU A 194 12.87 -10.69 -0.31
C LEU A 194 12.31 -9.26 -0.40
N GLU A 195 11.57 -8.95 -1.46
CA GLU A 195 10.90 -7.67 -1.64
C GLU A 195 9.88 -7.40 -0.54
N TYR A 196 9.07 -8.40 -0.20
CA TYR A 196 8.10 -8.26 0.87
C TYR A 196 8.74 -8.16 2.26
N VAL A 197 9.85 -8.86 2.50
CA VAL A 197 10.62 -8.72 3.75
C VAL A 197 11.19 -7.31 3.87
N GLU A 198 11.69 -6.73 2.79
CA GLU A 198 12.16 -5.34 2.77
C GLU A 198 11.03 -4.33 2.99
N HIS A 199 9.88 -4.55 2.35
CA HIS A 199 8.66 -3.78 2.58
C HIS A 199 8.25 -3.82 4.06
N LEU A 200 8.11 -5.01 4.63
CA LEU A 200 7.75 -5.19 6.04
C LEU A 200 8.80 -4.61 6.99
N ALA A 201 10.09 -4.70 6.67
CA ALA A 201 11.14 -4.08 7.45
C ALA A 201 11.00 -2.55 7.47
N SER A 202 10.64 -1.95 6.33
CA SER A 202 10.39 -0.51 6.19
C SER A 202 9.14 -0.07 6.95
N VAL A 203 8.04 -0.82 6.82
CA VAL A 203 6.80 -0.61 7.60
C VAL A 203 7.07 -0.73 9.10
N ARG A 204 7.81 -1.76 9.52
CA ARG A 204 8.18 -1.97 10.94
C ARG A 204 8.96 -0.79 11.49
N GLU A 205 9.99 -0.34 10.77
CA GLU A 205 10.78 0.83 11.18
C GLU A 205 9.89 2.07 11.31
N LEU A 206 9.03 2.32 10.32
CA LEU A 206 8.14 3.48 10.31
C LEU A 206 7.16 3.45 11.50
N LEU A 207 6.45 2.34 11.68
CA LEU A 207 5.42 2.21 12.70
C LEU A 207 5.98 2.10 14.11
N PHE A 208 7.05 1.35 14.35
CA PHE A 208 7.54 1.16 15.72
C PHE A 208 8.38 2.33 16.23
N LYS A 209 9.11 3.01 15.34
CA LYS A 209 9.92 4.16 15.72
C LYS A 209 9.11 5.44 15.82
N TYR A 210 8.11 5.62 14.96
CA TYR A 210 7.37 6.88 14.87
C TYR A 210 5.90 6.78 15.29
N LYS A 211 5.34 5.57 15.46
CA LYS A 211 4.02 5.26 16.06
C LYS A 211 2.94 6.31 15.77
N TYR A 212 2.72 7.21 16.73
CA TYR A 212 1.66 8.22 16.72
C TYR A 212 1.86 9.36 15.70
N ARG A 213 3.00 9.36 14.99
CA ARG A 213 3.34 10.38 13.99
C ARG A 213 3.01 9.92 12.56
N VAL A 214 2.49 8.72 12.36
CA VAL A 214 2.19 8.16 11.04
C VAL A 214 0.68 8.01 10.90
N VAL A 215 0.12 8.64 9.86
CA VAL A 215 -1.33 8.67 9.60
C VAL A 215 -1.59 8.10 8.21
N GLY A 216 -2.35 7.01 8.10
CA GLY A 216 -2.83 6.51 6.82
C GLY A 216 -4.13 7.19 6.42
N VAL A 217 -4.20 7.75 5.22
CA VAL A 217 -5.39 8.40 4.67
C VAL A 217 -5.82 7.68 3.41
N ALA A 218 -6.99 7.05 3.41
CA ALA A 218 -7.48 6.31 2.26
C ALA A 218 -8.85 6.84 1.82
N LYS A 219 -8.97 7.20 0.54
CA LYS A 219 -10.25 7.58 -0.08
C LYS A 219 -11.19 6.41 -0.34
N ARG A 220 -10.64 5.19 -0.34
CA ARG A 220 -11.38 3.94 -0.52
C ARG A 220 -10.93 2.95 0.53
N SER A 221 -11.87 2.28 1.14
CA SER A 221 -11.63 1.20 2.09
C SER A 221 -12.61 0.07 1.82
N GLN A 222 -12.18 -1.17 2.05
CA GLN A 222 -13.04 -2.35 2.04
C GLN A 222 -13.37 -2.82 3.47
N SER A 223 -12.92 -2.08 4.50
CA SER A 223 -13.30 -2.34 5.88
C SER A 223 -14.82 -2.31 6.03
N ASN A 224 -15.33 -3.24 6.81
CA ASN A 224 -16.70 -3.28 7.31
C ASN A 224 -16.73 -3.38 8.85
N PHE A 225 -15.64 -3.00 9.52
CA PHE A 225 -15.47 -3.15 10.96
C PHE A 225 -16.45 -2.28 11.77
N LEU A 226 -16.82 -1.09 11.28
CA LEU A 226 -17.70 -0.18 12.02
C LEU A 226 -19.13 -0.71 12.10
N PHE A 227 -19.66 -1.25 11.01
CA PHE A 227 -21.07 -1.63 10.92
C PHE A 227 -21.29 -3.15 10.84
N ASN A 228 -20.24 -3.94 10.59
CA ASN A 228 -20.28 -5.40 10.42
C ASN A 228 -21.26 -5.86 9.33
N LEU A 229 -21.23 -5.17 8.19
CA LEU A 229 -22.11 -5.40 7.05
C LEU A 229 -21.34 -5.96 5.84
N PRO A 230 -22.01 -6.58 4.85
CA PRO A 230 -21.32 -7.17 3.69
C PRO A 230 -20.81 -6.12 2.68
N TYR A 231 -20.86 -4.83 3.01
CA TYR A 231 -20.41 -3.72 2.19
C TYR A 231 -19.53 -2.75 3.01
N PRO A 232 -18.69 -1.93 2.34
CA PRO A 232 -17.70 -1.13 3.05
C PRO A 232 -18.29 -0.01 3.89
N ASP A 233 -17.68 0.23 5.07
CA ASP A 233 -18.08 1.28 6.01
C ASP A 233 -18.10 2.66 5.34
N ILE A 234 -17.10 2.95 4.50
CA ILE A 234 -16.96 4.25 3.82
C ILE A 234 -18.16 4.58 2.92
N ALA A 235 -18.78 3.57 2.29
CA ALA A 235 -19.96 3.78 1.44
C ALA A 235 -21.17 4.23 2.27
N ILE A 236 -21.32 3.70 3.48
CA ILE A 236 -22.38 4.06 4.42
C ILE A 236 -22.14 5.48 4.94
N LEU A 237 -20.90 5.79 5.33
CA LEU A 237 -20.52 7.11 5.82
C LEU A 237 -20.74 8.19 4.76
N GLU A 238 -20.35 7.96 3.50
CA GLU A 238 -20.58 8.90 2.39
C GLU A 238 -22.09 9.16 2.12
N GLU A 239 -22.91 8.12 2.25
CA GLU A 239 -24.36 8.25 2.08
C GLU A 239 -25.02 9.02 3.22
N LYS A 240 -24.54 8.83 4.46
CA LYS A 240 -25.15 9.34 5.69
C LYS A 240 -24.62 10.69 6.15
N MET A 241 -23.30 10.89 6.10
CA MET A 241 -22.66 12.12 6.57
C MET A 241 -22.71 13.18 5.47
N LYS A 242 -23.57 14.18 5.65
CA LYS A 242 -23.66 15.35 4.73
C LYS A 242 -22.82 16.53 5.18
N GLU A 243 -22.41 16.54 6.44
CA GLU A 243 -21.58 17.58 7.04
C GLU A 243 -20.22 17.01 7.42
N ALA A 244 -19.23 17.90 7.54
CA ALA A 244 -17.88 17.52 7.90
C ALA A 244 -17.81 17.07 9.37
N GLY A 245 -17.25 15.89 9.61
CA GLY A 245 -17.14 15.29 10.92
C GLY A 245 -16.31 14.01 10.88
N TYR A 246 -16.31 13.27 11.99
CA TYR A 246 -15.66 11.96 12.07
C TYR A 246 -16.47 10.98 12.92
N VAL A 247 -16.19 9.70 12.73
CA VAL A 247 -16.73 8.59 13.51
C VAL A 247 -15.55 7.84 14.09
N VAL A 248 -15.63 7.50 15.37
CA VAL A 248 -14.61 6.71 16.06
C VAL A 248 -15.11 5.28 16.14
N ALA A 249 -14.30 4.33 15.66
CA ALA A 249 -14.56 2.91 15.93
C ALA A 249 -14.51 2.70 17.45
N ALA A 250 -15.53 2.05 18.03
CA ALA A 250 -15.43 1.62 19.42
C ALA A 250 -14.15 0.78 19.58
N GLU A 251 -13.36 1.08 20.62
CA GLU A 251 -12.18 0.26 20.93
C GLU A 251 -12.64 -1.20 21.16
N PRO A 252 -11.92 -2.19 20.61
CA PRO A 252 -12.23 -3.60 20.82
C PRO A 252 -12.09 -4.04 22.29
#